data_AF-A0A9N7NBN3-F1
#
_entry.id   AF-A0A9N7NBN3-F1
#
_cell.length_a   1.000
_cell.length_b   1.000
_cell.length_c   1.000
_cell.angle_alpha   90.00
_cell.angle_beta   90.00
_cell.angle_gamma   90.00
#
_symmetry.space_group_name_H-M   'P 1'
#
loop_
_entity.id
_entity.type
_entity.pdbx_description
1 polymer ?
#
loop_
_entity_poly.entity_id
_entity_poly.type
_entity_poly.pdbx_seq_one_letter_code
_entity_poly.pdbx_strand_id
1 'polypeptide(L)'
;CRFTLTIEDNTGLLEAVISGPEAEQLLPITAAQMSLKKNQLENAMEVEANFEKKQITCFIRHYISEYQDKNESSFAVVVVYANEGNIEDIQPVTETSNSGHSQRLGKQ
;
A
#
# COMPACT_ATOMS: atom_id res chain seq x y z
N CYS A 1 12.20 6.61 -3.89
CA CYS A 1 10.82 7.10 -4.08
C CYS A 1 10.59 8.42 -3.33
N ARG A 2 9.72 9.30 -3.85
CA ARG A 2 9.19 10.49 -3.15
C ARG A 2 7.82 10.86 -3.74
N PHE A 3 6.82 11.08 -2.90
CA PHE A 3 5.49 11.56 -3.31
C PHE A 3 4.81 12.32 -2.16
N THR A 4 3.72 13.02 -2.48
CA THR A 4 2.85 13.67 -1.50
C THR A 4 1.74 12.71 -1.10
N LEU A 5 1.53 12.58 0.21
CA LEU A 5 0.40 11.89 0.80
C LEU A 5 -0.61 12.93 1.28
N THR A 6 -1.88 12.68 0.98
CA THR A 6 -2.99 13.33 1.66
C THR A 6 -3.45 12.40 2.77
N ILE A 7 -3.30 12.84 4.01
CA ILE A 7 -3.67 12.10 5.21
C ILE A 7 -4.98 12.69 5.72
N GLU A 8 -6.00 11.85 5.83
CA GLU A 8 -7.30 12.23 6.37
C GLU A 8 -7.52 11.57 7.73
N ASP A 9 -7.90 12.37 8.72
CA ASP A 9 -8.39 11.88 10.00
C ASP A 9 -9.63 12.66 10.46
N ASN A 10 -10.09 12.41 11.69
CA ASN A 10 -11.27 13.08 12.26
C ASN A 10 -11.10 14.61 12.42
N THR A 11 -9.89 15.14 12.26
CA THR A 11 -9.56 16.56 12.41
C THR A 11 -9.45 17.28 11.07
N GLY A 12 -9.24 16.54 9.97
CA GLY A 12 -9.24 17.08 8.61
C GLY A 12 -8.22 16.41 7.70
N LEU A 13 -7.83 17.16 6.67
CA LEU A 13 -6.87 16.73 5.64
C LEU A 13 -5.53 17.42 5.85
N LEU A 14 -4.44 16.65 5.74
CA LEU A 14 -3.07 17.13 5.81
C LEU A 14 -2.25 16.59 4.64
N GLU A 15 -1.64 17.48 3.88
CA GLU A 15 -0.68 17.11 2.84
C GLU A 15 0.73 17.04 3.44
N ALA A 16 1.38 15.88 3.30
CA ALA A 16 2.73 15.66 3.78
C ALA A 16 3.58 14.94 2.73
N VAL A 17 4.84 15.32 2.61
CA VAL A 17 5.81 14.67 1.73
C VAL A 17 6.35 13.43 2.43
N ILE A 18 6.38 12.30 1.73
CA ILE A 18 7.09 11.10 2.16
C ILE A 18 8.19 10.78 1.14
N SER A 19 9.33 10.28 1.62
CA SER A 19 10.45 9.92 0.75
C SER A 19 11.22 8.73 1.31
N GLY A 20 12.14 8.19 0.51
CA GLY A 20 13.05 7.14 0.97
C GLY A 20 12.36 5.80 1.22
N PRO A 21 12.92 4.95 2.10
CA PRO A 21 12.37 3.64 2.44
C PRO A 21 10.94 3.71 3.00
N GLU A 22 10.59 4.76 3.73
CA GLU A 22 9.25 4.99 4.26
C GLU A 22 8.22 5.13 3.14
N ALA A 23 8.58 5.82 2.05
CA ALA A 23 7.72 5.96 0.88
C ALA A 23 7.56 4.63 0.13
N GLU A 24 8.64 3.84 0.01
CA GLU A 24 8.61 2.54 -0.68
C GLU A 24 7.72 1.53 0.05
N GLN A 25 7.68 1.55 1.39
CA GLN A 25 6.85 0.64 2.20
C GLN A 25 5.35 0.79 1.92
N LEU A 26 4.92 1.95 1.45
CA LEU A 26 3.51 2.19 1.16
C LEU A 26 3.11 1.72 -0.23
N LEU A 27 4.07 1.51 -1.14
CA LEU A 27 3.80 1.15 -2.51
C LEU A 27 3.57 -0.36 -2.68
N PRO A 28 2.71 -0.79 -3.62
CA PRO A 28 2.47 -2.21 -3.90
C PRO A 28 3.67 -2.89 -4.58
N ILE A 29 4.50 -2.10 -5.29
CA ILE A 29 5.74 -2.52 -5.93
C ILE A 29 6.81 -1.43 -5.74
N THR A 30 8.08 -1.82 -5.76
CA THR A 30 9.18 -0.88 -5.57
C THR A 30 9.27 0.13 -6.73
N ALA A 31 9.81 1.32 -6.47
CA ALA A 31 10.05 2.32 -7.52
C ALA A 31 10.96 1.81 -8.63
N ALA A 32 11.90 0.90 -8.31
CA ALA A 32 12.75 0.24 -9.30
C ALA A 32 11.94 -0.69 -10.22
N GLN A 33 10.96 -1.43 -9.69
CA GLN A 33 10.08 -2.26 -10.51
C GLN A 33 9.14 -1.41 -11.36
N MET A 34 8.60 -0.32 -10.80
CA MET A 34 7.77 0.62 -11.57
C MET A 34 8.53 1.24 -12.74
N SER A 35 9.80 1.61 -12.56
CA SER A 35 10.59 2.22 -13.63
C SER A 35 10.91 1.25 -14.78
N LEU A 36 10.95 -0.07 -14.50
CA LEU A 36 11.13 -1.11 -15.50
C LEU A 36 9.83 -1.44 -16.25
N LYS A 37 8.66 -1.26 -15.63
CA LYS A 37 7.35 -1.40 -16.29
C LYS A 37 7.16 -0.23 -17.27
N LYS A 38 7.00 -0.54 -18.57
CA LYS A 38 6.77 0.49 -19.61
C LYS A 38 5.38 1.12 -19.57
N ASN A 39 4.43 0.50 -18.86
CA ASN A 39 3.05 0.94 -18.78
C ASN A 39 2.83 1.83 -17.55
N GLN A 40 3.01 3.15 -17.73
CA GLN A 40 2.86 4.12 -16.65
C GLN A 40 1.42 4.22 -16.13
N LEU A 41 0.42 3.99 -16.98
CA LEU A 41 -0.99 4.04 -16.60
C LEU A 41 -1.34 2.91 -15.62
N GLU A 42 -0.87 1.70 -15.93
CA GLU A 42 -1.07 0.54 -15.07
C GLU A 42 -0.37 0.71 -13.72
N ASN A 43 0.84 1.27 -13.70
CA ASN A 43 1.52 1.62 -12.45
C ASN A 43 0.71 2.61 -11.61
N ALA A 44 0.15 3.65 -12.24
CA ALA A 44 -0.66 4.65 -11.54
C ALA A 44 -1.92 4.02 -10.93
N MET A 45 -2.64 3.20 -11.69
CA MET A 45 -3.83 2.50 -11.22
C MET A 45 -3.51 1.53 -10.05
N GLU A 46 -2.40 0.79 -10.14
CA GLU A 46 -1.97 -0.14 -9.09
C GLU A 46 -1.65 0.60 -7.79
N VAL A 47 -0.99 1.77 -7.90
CA VAL A 47 -0.69 2.64 -6.76
C VAL A 47 -1.97 3.20 -6.15
N GLU A 48 -2.86 3.80 -6.95
CA GLU A 48 -4.13 4.38 -6.47
C GLU A 48 -4.98 3.34 -5.73
N ALA A 49 -5.16 2.15 -6.33
CA ALA A 49 -5.92 1.05 -5.72
C ALA A 49 -5.34 0.60 -4.38
N ASN A 50 -4.01 0.62 -4.23
CA ASN A 50 -3.35 0.26 -2.98
C ASN A 50 -3.57 1.31 -1.85
N PHE A 51 -3.88 2.56 -2.18
CA PHE A 51 -4.10 3.62 -1.19
C PHE A 51 -5.57 3.80 -0.76
N GLU A 52 -6.55 3.40 -1.57
CA GLU A 52 -8.00 3.65 -1.35
C GLU A 52 -8.52 3.16 0.02
N LYS A 53 -7.84 2.23 0.70
CA LYS A 53 -8.28 1.65 1.99
C LYS A 53 -7.16 1.54 3.04
N LYS A 54 -6.04 2.21 2.83
CA LYS A 54 -4.84 2.00 3.65
C LYS A 54 -4.90 2.86 4.90
N GLN A 55 -5.09 2.24 6.05
CA GLN A 55 -4.88 2.90 7.34
C GLN A 55 -3.39 2.85 7.68
N ILE A 56 -2.85 4.00 8.07
CA ILE A 56 -1.46 4.11 8.48
C ILE A 56 -1.38 4.78 9.84
N THR A 57 -0.35 4.43 10.60
CA THR A 57 0.12 5.24 11.73
C THR A 57 1.40 5.91 11.29
N CYS A 58 1.48 7.23 11.39
CA CYS A 58 2.66 7.97 10.92
C CYS A 58 3.09 9.05 11.91
N PHE A 59 4.38 9.39 11.84
CA PHE A 59 4.97 10.51 12.56
C PHE A 59 5.24 11.62 11.57
N ILE A 60 4.73 12.81 11.88
CA ILE A 60 4.83 13.99 11.00
C ILE A 60 5.76 15.00 11.64
N ARG A 61 6.69 15.52 10.86
CA ARG A 61 7.51 16.67 11.23
C ARG A 61 7.05 17.90 10.46
N HIS A 62 6.76 18.97 11.20
CA HIS A 62 6.48 20.28 10.65
C HIS A 62 7.77 21.08 10.51
N TYR A 63 8.03 21.57 9.32
CA TYR A 63 9.12 22.49 9.03
C TYR A 63 8.54 23.87 8.77
N ILE A 64 9.05 24.84 9.51
CA ILE A 64 8.78 26.25 9.31
C ILE A 64 10.10 26.89 8.90
N SER A 65 10.09 27.60 7.79
CA SER A 65 11.26 28.35 7.33
C SER A 65 10.85 29.74 6.85
N GLU A 66 11.67 30.72 7.19
CA GLU A 66 11.57 32.07 6.67
C GLU A 66 12.73 32.28 5.69
N TYR A 67 12.44 32.38 4.40
CA TYR A 67 13.45 32.59 3.37
C TYR A 67 12.98 33.69 2.41
N GLN A 68 13.78 34.74 2.26
CA GLN A 68 13.47 35.91 1.40
C GLN A 68 12.06 36.47 1.63
N ASP A 69 11.73 36.75 2.90
CA ASP A 69 10.42 37.29 3.33
C ASP A 69 9.22 36.38 3.01
N LYS A 70 9.46 35.09 2.71
CA LYS A 70 8.43 34.08 2.58
C LYS A 70 8.44 33.15 3.78
N ASN A 71 7.28 33.03 4.40
CA ASN A 71 7.01 32.01 5.40
C ASN A 71 6.57 30.74 4.67
N GLU A 72 7.43 29.74 4.67
CA GLU A 72 7.13 28.41 4.15
C GLU A 72 6.82 27.46 5.30
N SER A 73 5.75 26.70 5.13
CA SER A 73 5.28 25.69 6.07
C SER A 73 5.14 24.39 5.29
N SER A 74 5.85 23.35 5.71
CA SER A 74 5.76 22.03 5.07
C SER A 74 5.74 20.90 6.08
N PHE A 75 5.09 19.82 5.72
CA PHE A 75 4.99 18.62 6.54
C PHE A 75 5.68 17.46 5.85
N ALA A 76 6.43 16.67 6.61
CA ALA A 76 7.03 15.45 6.12
C ALA A 76 6.68 14.28 7.02
N VAL A 77 6.34 13.15 6.40
CA VAL A 77 6.26 11.86 7.10
C VAL A 77 7.68 11.37 7.35
N VAL A 78 8.05 11.19 8.62
CA VAL A 78 9.38 10.74 9.02
C VAL A 78 9.42 9.26 9.41
N VAL A 79 8.29 8.71 9.82
CA VAL A 79 8.10 7.28 10.12
C VAL A 79 6.68 6.90 9.71
N VAL A 80 6.50 5.73 9.13
CA VAL A 80 5.19 5.19 8.79
C VAL A 80 5.10 3.71 9.15
N TYR A 81 3.95 3.33 9.67
CA TYR A 81 3.54 1.95 9.87
C TYR A 81 2.26 1.76 9.07
N ALA A 82 2.29 0.91 8.05
CA ALA A 82 1.08 0.49 7.36
C ALA A 82 0.36 -0.52 8.26
N ASN A 83 -0.86 -0.20 8.69
CA ASN A 83 -1.69 -1.19 9.36
C ASN A 83 -2.21 -2.11 8.27
N GLU A 84 -1.59 -3.28 8.13
CA GLU A 84 -2.18 -4.39 7.40
C GLU A 84 -3.46 -4.77 8.16
N GLY A 85 -4.60 -4.20 7.75
CA GLY A 85 -5.89 -4.59 8.31
C GLY A 85 -6.02 -6.10 8.17
N ASN A 86 -6.31 -6.77 9.30
CA ASN A 86 -6.62 -8.19 9.45
C ASN A 86 -6.97 -8.87 8.11
N ILE A 87 -5.96 -9.48 7.47
CA ILE A 87 -6.22 -10.46 6.44
C ILE A 87 -6.81 -11.62 7.24
N GLU A 88 -8.13 -11.85 7.15
CA GLU A 88 -8.68 -13.15 7.56
C GLU A 88 -7.85 -14.20 6.82
N ASP A 89 -7.13 -15.04 7.58
CA ASP A 89 -6.38 -16.17 7.05
C ASP A 89 -7.30 -16.93 6.09
N ILE A 90 -7.07 -16.79 4.78
CA ILE A 90 -7.67 -17.67 3.80
C ILE A 90 -7.09 -19.04 4.12
N GLN A 91 -7.85 -19.85 4.85
CA GLN A 91 -7.44 -21.21 5.16
C GLN A 91 -7.15 -21.92 3.84
N PRO A 92 -6.01 -22.64 3.74
CA PRO A 92 -5.71 -23.38 2.53
C PRO A 92 -6.86 -24.36 2.28
N VAL A 93 -7.53 -24.19 1.14
CA VAL A 93 -8.47 -25.19 0.63
C VAL A 93 -7.68 -26.48 0.50
N THR A 94 -7.89 -27.40 1.44
CA THR A 94 -7.38 -28.76 1.29
C THR A 94 -8.06 -29.36 0.08
N GLU A 95 -7.34 -29.45 -1.03
CA GLU A 95 -7.67 -30.35 -2.12
C GLU A 95 -7.62 -31.79 -1.61
N THR A 96 -8.70 -32.28 -1.01
CA THR A 96 -8.94 -33.72 -0.91
C THR A 96 -9.46 -34.21 -2.26
N SER A 97 -8.54 -34.32 -3.21
CA SER A 97 -8.66 -35.21 -4.35
C SER A 97 -8.40 -36.64 -3.88
N ASN A 98 -9.40 -37.26 -3.27
CA ASN A 98 -9.49 -38.73 -3.26
C ASN A 98 -10.54 -39.15 -4.27
N SER A 99 -10.06 -39.32 -5.50
CA SER A 99 -10.71 -40.15 -6.51
C SER A 99 -10.87 -41.56 -5.96
N GLY A 100 -12.06 -42.13 -6.06
CA GLY A 100 -12.20 -43.59 -6.02
C GLY A 100 -13.46 -44.13 -5.37
N HIS A 101 -14.65 -43.83 -5.90
CA HIS A 101 -15.67 -44.89 -6.00
C HIS A 101 -16.76 -44.52 -7.02
N SER A 102 -16.65 -45.09 -8.23
CA SER A 102 -17.78 -45.23 -9.15
C SER A 102 -18.10 -46.72 -9.29
N GLN A 103 -19.40 -47.02 -9.16
CA GLN A 103 -20.02 -48.34 -9.10
C GLN A 103 -19.84 -49.16 -10.39
N ARG A 104 -19.75 -50.49 -10.30
CA ARG A 104 -20.79 -51.43 -10.82
C ARG A 104 -20.40 -52.91 -10.79
N LEU A 105 -21.40 -53.71 -10.43
CA LEU A 105 -21.59 -55.15 -10.66
C LEU A 105 -21.14 -55.65 -12.04
N GLY A 106 -20.55 -56.86 -12.07
CA GLY A 106 -20.39 -57.68 -13.27
C GLY A 106 -19.96 -59.11 -12.91
N LYS A 107 -20.82 -60.08 -13.25
CA LYS A 107 -20.76 -61.53 -12.98
C LYS A 107 -19.52 -62.24 -13.55
N GLN A 108 -19.08 -63.31 -12.89
CA GLN A 108 -18.90 -64.63 -13.49
C GLN A 108 -18.98 -65.72 -12.44
#